data_AF-A0A924CXK4-F1
#
_entry.id   AF-A0A924CXK4-F1
#
_cell.length_a   1.000
_cell.length_b   1.000
_cell.length_c   1.000
_cell.angle_alpha   90.00
_cell.angle_beta   90.00
_cell.angle_gamma   90.00
#
_symmetry.space_group_name_H-M   'P 1'
#
loop_
_entity.id
_entity.type
_entity.pdbx_description
1 polymer ?
#
loop_
_entity_poly.entity_id
_entity_poly.type
_entity_poly.pdbx_seq_one_letter_code
_entity_poly.pdbx_strand_id
1 'polypeptide(L)'
;MAGTNIFPNSDPATGRGEFGWSDFPAFVMLPMVLIAIASGSSNAGSVEYVTKWPHIAHTVLIAIPLWLSVELLSRVSAKVLAPWQLPPAIPLITGALVSTQLNAFFSMFRNWVLTPYLAPGSHYFPTWPWNYGDATYRMEAALTISQVILYWLFMNFMFVRVFGFSRFGSSTLFGRNAPAESPAGSAVSPAPANASPPPLANSPLLSRMPSTIGRDIIALFAQEHYTLVHTSGGSTLVLMRFADAMTAAEMVTAGSRVHRSHWVAHNAVRGIEGEGEKMVLCLGNGLKVPVSRSYRLHARELLIEP
;
A
#
# COMPACT_ATOMS: atom_id res chain seq x y z
N MET A 1 -12.04 30.04 3.92
CA MET A 1 -12.69 28.71 3.87
C MET A 1 -11.60 27.70 3.55
N ALA A 2 -11.08 27.02 4.58
CA ALA A 2 -10.00 26.05 4.46
C ALA A 2 -10.58 24.68 4.11
N GLY A 3 -10.22 24.15 2.94
CA GLY A 3 -10.53 22.77 2.56
C GLY A 3 -9.56 21.82 3.23
N THR A 4 -10.07 21.02 4.17
CA THR A 4 -9.34 19.94 4.82
C THR A 4 -9.05 18.84 3.78
N ASN A 5 -7.82 18.76 3.29
CA ASN A 5 -7.38 17.63 2.45
C ASN A 5 -7.24 16.39 3.34
N ILE A 6 -8.09 15.39 3.12
CA ILE A 6 -8.23 14.17 3.94
C ILE A 6 -7.21 13.06 3.55
N PHE A 7 -6.28 13.33 2.62
CA PHE A 7 -5.33 12.34 2.10
C PHE A 7 -3.87 12.78 2.34
N PRO A 8 -3.05 12.01 3.10
CA PRO A 8 -1.62 12.29 3.27
C PRO A 8 -0.81 11.86 2.04
N ASN A 9 0.34 12.52 1.86
CA ASN A 9 1.26 12.50 0.72
C ASN A 9 1.88 11.12 0.37
N SER A 10 1.83 10.77 -0.91
CA SER A 10 2.47 9.63 -1.60
C SER A 10 3.96 9.34 -1.32
N ASP A 11 4.30 8.05 -1.29
CA ASP A 11 5.66 7.49 -1.19
C ASP A 11 6.27 7.21 -2.58
N PRO A 12 7.44 7.79 -2.94
CA PRO A 12 7.99 7.73 -4.30
C PRO A 12 8.74 6.43 -4.66
N ALA A 13 8.72 5.39 -3.81
CA ALA A 13 9.56 4.20 -4.00
C ALA A 13 9.00 3.12 -4.95
N THR A 14 7.74 3.19 -5.37
CA THR A 14 7.08 2.08 -6.09
C THR A 14 6.82 2.30 -7.59
N GLY A 15 7.08 3.48 -8.17
CA GLY A 15 6.86 3.74 -9.59
C GLY A 15 5.40 3.63 -10.08
N ARG A 16 4.49 3.10 -9.27
CA ARG A 16 3.05 3.36 -9.29
C ARG A 16 2.72 4.16 -8.06
N GLY A 17 2.31 5.40 -8.30
CA GLY A 17 1.85 6.31 -7.25
C GLY A 17 0.61 5.78 -6.56
N GLU A 18 0.25 6.44 -5.47
CA GLU A 18 -1.04 6.24 -4.80
C GLU A 18 -2.20 6.23 -5.79
N PHE A 19 -3.23 5.47 -5.45
CA PHE A 19 -4.46 5.28 -6.21
C PHE A 19 -4.88 6.55 -6.98
N GLY A 20 -4.67 6.53 -8.30
CA GLY A 20 -5.00 7.65 -9.17
C GLY A 20 -6.40 7.50 -9.76
N TRP A 21 -6.97 8.61 -10.26
CA TRP A 21 -8.24 8.58 -11.01
C TRP A 21 -8.17 7.68 -12.26
N SER A 22 -6.98 7.41 -12.79
CA SER A 22 -6.75 6.43 -13.86
C SER A 22 -6.90 4.97 -13.43
N ASP A 23 -6.75 4.68 -12.14
CA ASP A 23 -6.89 3.34 -11.56
C ASP A 23 -8.33 3.05 -11.12
N PHE A 24 -9.14 4.11 -10.98
CA PHE A 24 -10.53 4.03 -10.57
C PHE A 24 -11.38 3.10 -11.47
N PRO A 25 -11.26 3.12 -12.81
CA PRO A 25 -11.99 2.19 -13.67
C PRO A 25 -11.61 0.73 -13.40
N ALA A 26 -10.32 0.41 -13.21
CA ALA A 26 -9.91 -0.96 -12.90
C ALA A 26 -10.39 -1.41 -11.51
N PHE A 27 -10.39 -0.49 -10.55
CA PHE A 27 -10.84 -0.72 -9.18
C PHE A 27 -12.37 -0.85 -9.05
N VAL A 28 -13.14 -0.26 -9.97
CA VAL A 28 -14.62 -0.30 -9.94
C VAL A 28 -15.17 -1.33 -10.94
N MET A 29 -14.60 -1.44 -12.14
CA MET A 29 -15.15 -2.28 -13.21
C MET A 29 -14.79 -3.76 -13.05
N LEU A 30 -13.53 -4.08 -12.69
CA LEU A 30 -13.12 -5.48 -12.49
C LEU A 30 -13.99 -6.17 -11.43
N PRO A 31 -14.32 -5.49 -10.32
CA PRO A 31 -15.17 -6.12 -9.33
C PRO A 31 -16.64 -6.20 -9.69
N MET A 32 -17.15 -5.22 -10.44
CA MET A 32 -18.53 -5.26 -10.94
C MET A 32 -18.74 -6.41 -11.92
N VAL A 33 -17.77 -6.69 -12.80
CA VAL A 33 -17.83 -7.83 -13.74
C VAL A 33 -17.84 -9.15 -12.99
N LEU A 34 -17.02 -9.31 -11.95
CA LEU A 34 -16.94 -10.56 -11.20
C LEU A 34 -18.13 -10.74 -10.24
N ILE A 35 -18.66 -9.67 -9.66
CA ILE A 35 -19.93 -9.71 -8.90
C ILE A 35 -21.10 -10.02 -9.84
N ALA A 36 -21.12 -9.53 -11.08
CA ALA A 36 -22.15 -9.88 -12.06
C ALA A 36 -22.11 -11.38 -12.42
N ILE A 37 -20.92 -11.95 -12.61
CA ILE A 37 -20.72 -13.39 -12.82
C ILE A 37 -21.19 -14.19 -11.59
N ALA A 38 -20.84 -13.73 -10.38
CA ALA A 38 -21.18 -14.43 -9.15
C ALA A 38 -22.67 -14.29 -8.76
N SER A 39 -23.29 -13.15 -9.06
CA SER A 39 -24.74 -12.92 -8.86
C SER A 39 -25.58 -13.74 -9.84
N GLY A 40 -25.04 -14.01 -11.04
CA GLY A 40 -25.59 -15.01 -11.96
C GLY A 40 -25.54 -16.43 -11.37
N SER A 41 -24.51 -16.76 -10.57
CA SER A 41 -24.38 -18.07 -9.94
C SER A 41 -25.24 -18.27 -8.68
N SER A 42 -25.52 -17.21 -7.90
CA SER A 42 -26.35 -17.29 -6.70
C SER A 42 -27.85 -17.21 -6.97
N ASN A 43 -28.27 -16.63 -8.10
CA ASN A 43 -29.68 -16.50 -8.49
C ASN A 43 -30.13 -17.58 -9.48
N ALA A 44 -29.34 -18.64 -9.68
CA ALA A 44 -29.72 -19.80 -10.47
C ALA A 44 -30.91 -20.53 -9.80
N GLY A 45 -32.12 -19.98 -9.94
CA GLY A 45 -33.39 -20.66 -9.61
C GLY A 45 -34.52 -19.84 -8.96
N SER A 46 -34.32 -18.61 -8.45
CA SER A 46 -35.33 -17.96 -7.56
C SER A 46 -35.85 -16.58 -7.99
N VAL A 47 -35.11 -15.82 -8.81
CA VAL A 47 -35.47 -14.46 -9.21
C VAL A 47 -35.43 -14.36 -10.73
N GLU A 48 -36.59 -14.44 -11.37
CA GLU A 48 -36.74 -14.21 -12.80
C GLU A 48 -37.38 -12.84 -13.05
N TYR A 49 -36.82 -12.09 -14.01
CA TYR A 49 -37.33 -10.78 -14.41
C TYR A 49 -37.98 -10.86 -15.78
N VAL A 50 -39.08 -10.12 -15.97
CA VAL A 50 -39.81 -10.09 -17.25
C VAL A 50 -38.95 -9.51 -18.39
N THR A 51 -38.00 -8.62 -18.06
CA THR A 51 -37.13 -7.95 -19.04
C THR A 51 -35.68 -7.87 -18.53
N LYS A 52 -34.74 -7.57 -19.44
CA LYS A 52 -33.29 -7.54 -19.15
C LYS A 52 -32.86 -6.38 -18.26
N TRP A 53 -33.49 -5.21 -18.37
CA TRP A 53 -33.07 -4.00 -17.63
C TRP A 53 -33.20 -4.14 -16.10
N PRO A 54 -34.31 -4.67 -15.54
CA PRO A 54 -34.42 -4.97 -14.11
C PRO A 54 -33.35 -5.92 -13.57
N HIS A 55 -32.91 -6.89 -14.38
CA HIS A 55 -31.80 -7.78 -14.00
C HIS A 55 -30.48 -7.01 -13.90
N ILE A 56 -30.19 -6.14 -14.87
CA ILE A 56 -29.01 -5.26 -14.82
C ILE A 56 -29.08 -4.32 -13.60
N ALA A 57 -30.24 -3.72 -13.37
CA ALA A 57 -30.49 -2.85 -12.23
C ALA A 57 -30.31 -3.60 -10.90
N HIS A 58 -30.77 -4.85 -10.80
CA HIS A 58 -30.55 -5.71 -9.64
C HIS A 58 -29.06 -5.91 -9.36
N THR A 59 -28.28 -6.28 -10.38
CA THR A 59 -26.83 -6.48 -10.24
C THR A 59 -26.14 -5.20 -9.78
N VAL A 60 -26.47 -4.05 -10.37
CA VAL A 60 -25.86 -2.76 -10.00
C VAL A 60 -26.23 -2.34 -8.57
N LEU A 61 -27.51 -2.48 -8.19
CA LEU A 61 -28.02 -2.15 -6.86
C LEU A 61 -27.48 -3.08 -5.77
N ILE A 62 -26.94 -4.25 -6.12
CA ILE A 62 -26.20 -5.11 -5.19
C ILE A 62 -24.72 -4.73 -5.18
N ALA A 63 -24.10 -4.63 -6.34
CA ALA A 63 -22.65 -4.53 -6.47
C ALA A 63 -22.10 -3.23 -5.89
N ILE A 64 -22.71 -2.08 -6.22
CA ILE A 64 -22.16 -0.77 -5.82
C ILE A 64 -22.26 -0.57 -4.30
N PRO A 65 -23.44 -0.74 -3.64
CA PRO A 65 -23.53 -0.53 -2.20
C PRO A 65 -22.64 -1.50 -1.44
N LEU A 66 -22.62 -2.79 -1.83
CA LEU A 66 -21.77 -3.80 -1.20
C LEU A 66 -20.29 -3.44 -1.34
N TRP A 67 -19.83 -3.07 -2.53
CA TRP A 67 -18.43 -2.72 -2.74
C TRP A 67 -18.00 -1.51 -1.89
N LEU A 68 -18.80 -0.44 -1.91
CA LEU A 68 -18.53 0.77 -1.14
C LEU A 68 -18.56 0.51 0.37
N SER A 69 -19.52 -0.29 0.84
CA SER A 69 -19.62 -0.61 2.27
C SER A 69 -18.48 -1.53 2.72
N VAL A 70 -18.10 -2.54 1.94
CA VAL A 70 -16.96 -3.41 2.29
C VAL A 70 -15.66 -2.59 2.34
N GLU A 71 -15.43 -1.68 1.39
CA GLU A 71 -14.27 -0.78 1.40
C GLU A 71 -14.27 0.14 2.62
N LEU A 72 -15.38 0.84 2.87
CA LEU A 72 -15.52 1.78 3.98
C LEU A 72 -15.35 1.08 5.33
N LEU A 73 -16.04 -0.05 5.52
CA LEU A 73 -16.02 -0.79 6.79
C LEU A 73 -14.69 -1.49 7.02
N SER A 74 -13.98 -1.90 5.96
CA SER A 74 -12.59 -2.38 6.10
C SER A 74 -11.65 -1.26 6.58
N ARG A 75 -11.82 -0.02 6.09
CA ARG A 75 -11.04 1.15 6.56
C ARG A 75 -11.35 1.50 8.01
N VAL A 76 -12.64 1.50 8.37
CA VAL A 76 -13.07 1.74 9.75
C VAL A 76 -12.52 0.65 10.65
N SER A 77 -12.66 -0.62 10.25
CA SER A 77 -12.11 -1.76 10.98
C SER A 77 -10.60 -1.65 11.16
N ALA A 78 -9.86 -1.23 10.13
CA ALA A 78 -8.41 -1.04 10.23
C ALA A 78 -8.04 0.05 11.25
N LYS A 79 -8.78 1.17 11.28
CA LYS A 79 -8.57 2.24 12.26
C LYS A 79 -8.91 1.79 13.69
N VAL A 80 -10.03 1.10 13.85
CA VAL A 80 -10.47 0.59 15.16
C VAL A 80 -9.49 -0.45 15.68
N LEU A 81 -9.05 -1.38 14.84
CA LEU A 81 -8.17 -2.48 15.22
C LEU A 81 -6.68 -2.12 15.22
N ALA A 82 -6.30 -0.91 14.78
CA ALA A 82 -4.92 -0.45 14.72
C ALA A 82 -4.12 -0.63 16.03
N PRO A 83 -4.68 -0.36 17.24
CA PRO A 83 -3.94 -0.52 18.49
C PRO A 83 -3.44 -1.95 18.76
N TRP A 84 -4.10 -2.95 18.17
CA TRP A 84 -3.80 -4.37 18.38
C TRP A 84 -2.79 -4.94 17.39
N GLN A 85 -2.31 -4.15 16.41
CA GLN A 85 -1.29 -4.58 15.42
C GLN A 85 -1.62 -5.93 14.76
N LEU A 86 -2.90 -6.20 14.51
CA LEU A 86 -3.37 -7.47 13.96
C LEU A 86 -2.89 -7.66 12.51
N PRO A 87 -2.81 -8.93 12.03
CA PRO A 87 -2.55 -9.20 10.63
C PRO A 87 -3.54 -8.44 9.74
N PRO A 88 -3.09 -7.90 8.60
CA PRO A 88 -3.93 -7.02 7.78
C PRO A 88 -5.14 -7.73 7.14
N ALA A 89 -5.17 -9.07 7.15
CA ALA A 89 -6.35 -9.84 6.79
C ALA A 89 -7.51 -9.64 7.78
N ILE A 90 -7.24 -9.40 9.06
CA ILE A 90 -8.29 -9.31 10.08
C ILE A 90 -9.20 -8.09 9.85
N PRO A 91 -8.70 -6.86 9.65
CA PRO A 91 -9.56 -5.73 9.30
C PRO A 91 -10.37 -5.92 8.02
N LEU A 92 -9.81 -6.61 7.02
CA LEU A 92 -10.52 -6.93 5.77
C LEU A 92 -11.69 -7.89 6.02
N ILE A 93 -11.45 -8.95 6.80
CA ILE A 93 -12.47 -9.95 7.15
C ILE A 93 -13.57 -9.30 8.00
N THR A 94 -13.20 -8.55 9.04
CA THR A 94 -14.17 -7.89 9.92
C THR A 94 -14.97 -6.83 9.16
N GLY A 95 -14.33 -6.02 8.31
CA GLY A 95 -15.02 -5.05 7.46
C GLY A 95 -16.01 -5.71 6.50
N ALA A 96 -15.61 -6.80 5.84
CA ALA A 96 -16.47 -7.58 4.96
C ALA A 96 -17.67 -8.20 5.71
N LEU A 97 -17.45 -8.77 6.90
CA LEU A 97 -18.50 -9.36 7.73
C LEU A 97 -19.52 -8.31 8.19
N VAL A 98 -19.08 -7.13 8.64
CA VAL A 98 -20.01 -6.06 9.04
C VAL A 98 -20.77 -5.55 7.81
N SER A 99 -20.12 -5.51 6.65
CA SER A 99 -20.73 -5.06 5.42
C SER A 99 -21.85 -5.99 4.93
N THR A 100 -21.76 -7.32 5.13
CA THR A 100 -22.86 -8.21 4.77
C THR A 100 -24.11 -7.95 5.59
N GLN A 101 -23.94 -7.58 6.86
CA GLN A 101 -25.05 -7.18 7.72
C GLN A 101 -25.69 -5.87 7.24
N LEU A 102 -24.89 -4.89 6.85
CA LEU A 102 -25.40 -3.64 6.29
C LEU A 102 -26.11 -3.86 4.94
N ASN A 103 -25.57 -4.74 4.09
CA ASN A 103 -26.19 -5.05 2.80
C ASN A 103 -27.53 -5.79 2.94
N ALA A 104 -27.67 -6.63 3.98
CA ALA A 104 -28.95 -7.26 4.32
C ALA A 104 -30.04 -6.23 4.69
N PHE A 105 -29.66 -5.04 5.17
CA PHE A 105 -30.60 -3.94 5.35
C PHE A 105 -30.96 -3.27 4.01
N PHE A 106 -29.95 -2.95 3.18
CA PHE A 106 -30.17 -2.34 1.86
C PHE A 106 -30.97 -3.21 0.88
N SER A 107 -30.95 -4.53 1.05
CA SER A 107 -31.75 -5.43 0.23
C SER A 107 -33.25 -5.16 0.31
N MET A 108 -33.76 -4.59 1.41
CA MET A 108 -35.17 -4.17 1.47
C MET A 108 -35.51 -3.15 0.38
N PHE A 109 -34.68 -2.10 0.30
CA PHE A 109 -34.89 -1.01 -0.63
C PHE A 109 -34.79 -1.51 -2.07
N ARG A 110 -33.75 -2.29 -2.36
CA ARG A 110 -33.59 -2.96 -3.67
C ARG A 110 -34.81 -3.82 -4.02
N ASN A 111 -35.24 -4.68 -3.10
CA ASN A 111 -36.36 -5.59 -3.33
C ASN A 111 -37.65 -4.78 -3.54
N TRP A 112 -37.90 -3.73 -2.75
CA TRP A 112 -39.05 -2.85 -2.91
C TRP A 112 -39.10 -2.19 -4.30
N VAL A 113 -37.97 -1.65 -4.77
CA VAL A 113 -37.87 -1.03 -6.11
C VAL A 113 -38.09 -2.04 -7.23
N LEU A 114 -37.58 -3.27 -7.08
CA LEU A 114 -37.53 -4.24 -8.18
C LEU A 114 -38.63 -5.29 -8.17
N THR A 115 -39.40 -5.44 -7.09
CA THR A 115 -40.52 -6.41 -7.00
C THR A 115 -41.56 -6.23 -8.11
N PRO A 116 -41.94 -5.00 -8.53
CA PRO A 116 -42.91 -4.81 -9.62
C PRO A 116 -42.47 -5.38 -10.97
N TYR A 117 -41.19 -5.71 -11.14
CA TYR A 117 -40.60 -6.17 -12.41
C TYR A 117 -40.31 -7.67 -12.44
N LEU A 118 -40.68 -8.40 -11.38
CA LEU A 118 -40.51 -9.84 -11.29
C LEU A 118 -41.49 -10.58 -12.20
N ALA A 119 -41.06 -11.71 -12.74
CA ALA A 119 -41.93 -12.63 -13.44
C ALA A 119 -42.95 -13.26 -12.45
N PRO A 120 -44.15 -13.64 -12.91
CA PRO A 120 -45.14 -14.30 -12.06
C PRO A 120 -44.55 -15.53 -11.34
N GLY A 121 -44.74 -15.62 -10.02
CA GLY A 121 -44.20 -16.72 -9.19
C GLY A 121 -42.78 -16.50 -8.66
N SER A 122 -42.04 -15.51 -9.17
CA SER A 122 -40.74 -15.13 -8.63
C SER A 122 -40.87 -14.27 -7.38
N HIS A 123 -39.99 -14.48 -6.41
CA HIS A 123 -39.93 -13.69 -5.19
C HIS A 123 -38.51 -13.62 -4.65
N TYR A 124 -38.17 -12.52 -3.99
CA TYR A 124 -36.89 -12.41 -3.30
C TYR A 124 -36.87 -13.25 -2.04
N PHE A 125 -35.73 -13.88 -1.77
CA PHE A 125 -35.45 -14.42 -0.46
C PHE A 125 -35.33 -13.27 0.57
N PRO A 126 -36.07 -13.31 1.70
CA PRO A 126 -36.00 -12.28 2.72
C PRO A 126 -34.69 -12.40 3.50
N THR A 127 -33.80 -11.44 3.31
CA THR A 127 -32.52 -11.32 4.02
C THR A 127 -32.60 -10.43 5.26
N TRP A 128 -33.72 -9.74 5.46
CA TRP A 128 -34.03 -9.00 6.67
C TRP A 128 -35.52 -9.12 7.03
N PRO A 129 -35.89 -9.23 8.33
CA PRO A 129 -34.99 -9.33 9.49
C PRO A 129 -34.22 -10.66 9.48
N TRP A 130 -33.04 -10.67 10.10
CA TRP A 130 -32.22 -11.89 10.12
C TRP A 130 -32.97 -13.02 10.82
N ASN A 131 -33.04 -14.19 10.17
CA ASN A 131 -33.68 -15.37 10.73
C ASN A 131 -32.68 -16.52 10.90
N TYR A 132 -31.71 -16.35 11.79
CA TYR A 132 -30.74 -17.40 12.08
C TYR A 132 -31.33 -18.64 12.81
N GLY A 133 -32.62 -18.64 13.13
CA GLY A 133 -33.33 -19.83 13.62
C GLY A 133 -33.59 -20.86 12.52
N ASP A 134 -33.78 -20.42 11.28
CA ASP A 134 -33.99 -21.31 10.13
C ASP A 134 -32.67 -21.89 9.62
N ALA A 135 -32.67 -23.18 9.28
CA ALA A 135 -31.49 -23.88 8.77
C ALA A 135 -31.10 -23.42 7.36
N THR A 136 -32.10 -23.21 6.50
CA THR A 136 -31.88 -22.76 5.12
C THR A 136 -31.29 -21.35 5.10
N TYR A 137 -31.89 -20.44 5.87
CA TYR A 137 -31.37 -19.09 6.05
C TYR A 137 -29.91 -19.07 6.54
N ARG A 138 -29.56 -19.90 7.53
CA ARG A 138 -28.18 -19.98 8.03
C ARG A 138 -27.19 -20.46 6.96
N MET A 139 -27.58 -21.45 6.17
CA MET A 139 -26.74 -21.97 5.09
C MET A 139 -26.49 -20.89 4.02
N GLU A 140 -27.55 -20.22 3.56
CA GLU A 140 -27.47 -19.13 2.57
C GLU A 140 -26.63 -17.95 3.09
N ALA A 141 -26.84 -17.58 4.37
CA ALA A 141 -26.04 -16.55 5.01
C ALA A 141 -24.56 -16.94 5.10
N ALA A 142 -24.25 -18.19 5.48
CA ALA A 142 -22.88 -18.67 5.55
C ALA A 142 -22.20 -18.64 4.17
N LEU A 143 -22.86 -19.15 3.12
CA LEU A 143 -22.36 -19.12 1.76
C LEU A 143 -22.10 -17.69 1.29
N THR A 144 -23.07 -16.79 1.50
CA THR A 144 -22.95 -15.37 1.11
C THR A 144 -21.79 -14.69 1.84
N ILE A 145 -21.68 -14.85 3.16
CA ILE A 145 -20.62 -14.26 3.97
C ILE A 145 -19.25 -14.79 3.53
N SER A 146 -19.11 -16.12 3.38
CA SER A 146 -17.87 -16.75 2.93
C SER A 146 -17.47 -16.26 1.54
N GLN A 147 -18.40 -16.19 0.61
CA GLN A 147 -18.15 -15.70 -0.75
C GLN A 147 -17.67 -14.25 -0.75
N VAL A 148 -18.33 -13.36 0.00
CA VAL A 148 -17.93 -11.94 0.09
C VAL A 148 -16.54 -11.80 0.70
N ILE A 149 -16.24 -12.53 1.78
CA ILE A 149 -14.92 -12.50 2.43
C ILE A 149 -13.83 -13.01 1.48
N LEU A 150 -14.01 -14.19 0.88
CA LEU A 150 -13.03 -14.79 -0.03
C LEU A 150 -12.77 -13.89 -1.23
N TYR A 151 -13.85 -13.36 -1.82
CA TYR A 151 -13.76 -12.42 -2.92
C TYR A 151 -13.02 -11.13 -2.53
N TRP A 152 -13.33 -10.59 -1.36
CA TRP A 152 -12.68 -9.38 -0.87
C TRP A 152 -11.19 -9.59 -0.64
N LEU A 153 -10.81 -10.71 0.00
CA LEU A 153 -9.42 -11.08 0.19
C LEU A 153 -8.70 -11.30 -1.13
N PHE A 154 -9.32 -12.00 -2.08
CA PHE A 154 -8.78 -12.21 -3.42
C PHE A 154 -8.58 -10.89 -4.18
N MET A 155 -9.52 -9.96 -4.11
CA MET A 155 -9.38 -8.63 -4.72
C MET A 155 -8.24 -7.84 -4.10
N ASN A 156 -8.13 -7.85 -2.77
CA ASN A 156 -7.03 -7.19 -2.09
C ASN A 156 -5.68 -7.86 -2.43
N PHE A 157 -5.65 -9.19 -2.58
CA PHE A 157 -4.49 -9.91 -3.09
C PHE A 157 -4.11 -9.45 -4.50
N MET A 158 -5.06 -9.38 -5.43
CA MET A 158 -4.84 -8.89 -6.79
C MET A 158 -4.35 -7.44 -6.81
N PHE A 159 -4.98 -6.56 -6.04
CA PHE A 159 -4.57 -5.16 -5.94
C PHE A 159 -3.12 -5.02 -5.45
N VAL A 160 -2.72 -5.78 -4.44
CA VAL A 160 -1.35 -5.73 -3.92
C VAL A 160 -0.35 -6.41 -4.87
N ARG A 161 -0.67 -7.60 -5.37
CA ARG A 161 0.28 -8.45 -6.09
C ARG A 161 0.37 -8.20 -7.59
N VAL A 162 -0.75 -7.92 -8.24
CA VAL A 162 -0.81 -7.70 -9.69
C VAL A 162 -0.75 -6.21 -9.99
N PHE A 163 -1.50 -5.40 -9.24
CA PHE A 163 -1.60 -3.97 -9.52
C PHE A 163 -0.60 -3.11 -8.73
N GLY A 164 -0.02 -3.65 -7.64
CA GLY A 164 0.98 -2.96 -6.84
C GLY A 164 0.41 -1.88 -5.91
N PHE A 165 -0.89 -1.89 -5.65
CA PHE A 165 -1.53 -0.92 -4.76
C PHE A 165 -1.29 -1.27 -3.29
N SER A 166 -0.83 -0.29 -2.50
CA SER A 166 -0.82 -0.44 -1.05
C SER A 166 -2.25 -0.37 -0.52
N ARG A 167 -2.60 -1.24 0.43
CA ARG A 167 -3.93 -1.27 1.05
C ARG A 167 -3.79 -0.90 2.52
N PHE A 168 -4.45 0.19 2.91
CA PHE A 168 -4.46 0.73 4.28
C PHE A 168 -3.06 0.98 4.87
N GLY A 169 -2.14 1.50 4.05
CA GLY A 169 -0.76 1.81 4.47
C GLY A 169 0.11 0.58 4.73
N SER A 170 -0.40 -0.64 4.50
CA SER A 170 0.31 -1.88 4.77
C SER A 170 0.61 -2.62 3.46
N SER A 171 1.86 -2.52 2.99
CA SER A 171 2.37 -3.34 1.86
C SER A 171 2.46 -4.83 2.20
N THR A 172 2.24 -5.20 3.47
CA THR A 172 2.63 -6.50 4.02
C THR A 172 1.58 -7.60 3.87
N LEU A 173 0.41 -7.33 3.27
CA LEU A 173 -0.66 -8.32 3.12
C LEU A 173 -0.20 -9.62 2.47
N PHE A 174 0.79 -9.56 1.57
CA PHE A 174 1.37 -10.74 0.95
C PHE A 174 2.86 -10.51 0.65
N GLY A 175 3.75 -10.67 1.63
CA GLY A 175 5.18 -10.89 1.38
C GLY A 175 5.92 -9.81 0.59
N ARG A 176 5.55 -8.54 0.77
CA ARG A 176 6.42 -7.40 0.43
C ARG A 176 6.52 -6.58 1.69
N ASN A 177 7.66 -6.67 2.37
CA ASN A 177 7.90 -5.88 3.59
C ASN A 177 7.72 -4.40 3.23
N ALA A 178 6.62 -3.79 3.69
CA ALA A 178 6.62 -2.36 3.95
C ALA A 178 7.15 -2.17 5.35
N PRO A 179 7.88 -1.06 5.56
CA PRO A 179 8.30 -0.65 6.88
C PRO A 179 7.08 -0.49 7.78
N ALA A 180 7.01 -1.30 8.82
CA ALA A 180 6.09 -1.11 9.91
C ALA A 180 6.42 0.23 10.59
N GLU A 181 5.57 1.22 10.38
CA GLU A 181 5.56 2.43 11.19
C GLU A 181 5.05 2.02 12.58
N SER A 182 5.99 1.87 13.53
CA SER A 182 5.70 1.66 14.95
C SER A 182 5.81 3.00 15.68
N PRO A 183 4.89 3.29 16.63
CA PRO A 183 4.53 4.64 17.02
C PRO A 183 5.66 5.34 17.79
N ALA A 184 5.77 6.63 17.54
CA ALA A 184 6.53 7.57 18.36
C ALA A 184 6.09 7.44 19.83
N GLY A 185 7.02 7.04 20.70
CA GLY A 185 6.74 6.97 22.13
C GLY A 185 7.72 6.15 22.94
N SER A 186 9.00 6.52 22.98
CA SER A 186 9.81 6.30 24.19
C SER A 186 10.96 7.29 24.27
N ALA A 187 10.78 8.20 25.22
CA ALA A 187 11.74 9.02 25.94
C ALA A 187 13.18 9.09 25.39
N VAL A 188 13.51 10.27 24.88
CA VAL A 188 14.88 10.78 24.85
C VAL A 188 15.38 10.88 26.30
N SER A 189 16.51 10.24 26.60
CA SER A 189 17.38 10.62 27.70
C SER A 189 18.74 11.00 27.09
N PRO A 190 19.29 12.20 27.35
CA PRO A 190 20.53 12.64 26.74
C PRO A 190 21.74 12.23 27.60
N ALA A 191 22.80 11.77 26.97
CA ALA A 191 24.14 11.65 27.56
C ALA A 191 25.21 11.87 26.45
N PRO A 192 26.40 12.40 26.80
CA PRO A 192 26.81 13.73 26.32
C PRO A 192 27.86 13.75 25.21
N ALA A 193 28.09 14.96 24.72
CA ALA A 193 29.09 15.40 23.75
C ALA A 193 30.55 15.12 24.19
N ASN A 194 31.33 14.58 23.25
CA ASN A 194 32.75 14.89 22.92
C ASN A 194 33.47 13.63 22.40
N ALA A 195 33.76 13.59 21.10
CA ALA A 195 34.90 12.85 20.56
C ALA A 195 35.27 13.40 19.18
N SER A 196 36.51 13.87 19.05
CA SER A 196 37.18 14.19 17.78
C SER A 196 37.12 12.99 16.81
N PRO A 197 37.15 13.21 15.47
CA PRO A 197 36.95 12.14 14.51
C PRO A 197 38.06 11.09 14.60
N PRO A 198 37.73 9.79 14.79
CA PRO A 198 38.71 8.73 14.80
C PRO A 198 39.29 8.48 13.40
N PRO A 199 40.51 7.93 13.29
CA PRO A 199 41.15 7.61 12.01
C PRO A 199 40.28 6.65 11.17
N LEU A 200 40.39 6.77 9.84
CA LEU A 200 39.63 6.03 8.80
C LEU A 200 39.42 4.52 9.06
N ALA A 201 40.33 3.88 9.80
CA ALA A 201 40.25 2.48 10.23
C ALA A 201 39.08 2.17 11.18
N ASN A 202 38.47 3.18 11.81
CA ASN A 202 37.42 3.02 12.82
C ASN A 202 36.02 3.41 12.31
N SER A 203 35.81 3.59 10.99
CA SER A 203 34.45 3.81 10.48
C SER A 203 33.56 2.61 10.86
N PRO A 204 32.50 2.82 11.67
CA PRO A 204 31.58 1.74 12.07
C PRO A 204 30.89 1.07 10.87
N LEU A 205 30.90 1.73 9.71
CA LEU A 205 30.34 1.23 8.46
C LEU A 205 31.33 0.27 7.78
N LEU A 206 32.59 0.68 7.62
CA LEU A 206 33.62 -0.15 6.96
C LEU A 206 33.89 -1.44 7.72
N SER A 207 33.83 -1.42 9.06
CA SER A 207 34.02 -2.63 9.88
C SER A 207 32.93 -3.69 9.68
N ARG A 208 31.75 -3.30 9.18
CA ARG A 208 30.62 -4.20 8.92
C ARG A 208 30.50 -4.64 7.46
N MET A 209 31.35 -4.12 6.57
CA MET A 209 31.35 -4.47 5.14
C MET A 209 32.38 -5.58 4.84
N PRO A 210 32.04 -6.54 3.96
CA PRO A 210 33.01 -7.49 3.43
C PRO A 210 34.21 -6.77 2.79
N SER A 211 35.44 -7.25 3.01
CA SER A 211 36.64 -6.68 2.40
C SER A 211 36.68 -6.84 0.87
N THR A 212 35.94 -7.82 0.34
CA THR A 212 35.92 -8.20 -1.09
C THR A 212 35.31 -7.15 -2.01
N ILE A 213 34.43 -6.29 -1.49
CA ILE A 213 33.77 -5.24 -2.29
C ILE A 213 34.49 -3.89 -2.21
N GLY A 214 35.63 -3.81 -1.52
CA GLY A 214 36.39 -2.57 -1.35
C GLY A 214 35.87 -1.64 -0.26
N ARG A 215 36.51 -0.47 -0.13
CA ARG A 215 36.23 0.55 0.90
C ARG A 215 35.82 1.91 0.31
N ASP A 216 35.74 2.01 -1.01
CA ASP A 216 35.35 3.21 -1.74
C ASP A 216 33.82 3.27 -1.84
N ILE A 217 33.18 4.09 -1.02
CA ILE A 217 31.73 4.18 -0.92
C ILE A 217 31.21 5.13 -2.00
N ILE A 218 30.38 4.62 -2.90
CA ILE A 218 29.80 5.36 -4.02
C ILE A 218 28.42 5.93 -3.67
N ALA A 219 27.57 5.11 -3.05
CA ALA A 219 26.21 5.50 -2.68
C ALA A 219 25.68 4.66 -1.51
N LEU A 220 24.76 5.23 -0.74
CA LEU A 220 24.03 4.57 0.33
C LEU A 220 22.53 4.67 0.08
N PHE A 221 21.82 3.56 0.13
CA PHE A 221 20.36 3.52 0.06
C PHE A 221 19.77 2.93 1.33
N ALA A 222 18.82 3.64 1.94
CA ALA A 222 18.09 3.13 3.09
C ALA A 222 17.17 1.97 2.68
N GLN A 223 17.30 0.83 3.35
CA GLN A 223 16.43 -0.34 3.21
C GLN A 223 15.95 -0.77 4.59
N GLU A 224 14.89 -0.14 5.09
CA GLU A 224 14.33 -0.42 6.43
C GLU A 224 15.39 -0.24 7.54
N HIS A 225 15.83 -1.35 8.16
CA HIS A 225 16.85 -1.39 9.21
C HIS A 225 18.27 -1.65 8.69
N TYR A 226 18.39 -1.82 7.38
CA TYR A 226 19.64 -2.02 6.69
C TYR A 226 19.95 -0.79 5.82
N THR A 227 21.23 -0.58 5.59
CA THR A 227 21.71 0.36 4.58
C THR A 227 22.39 -0.45 3.50
N LEU A 228 21.91 -0.34 2.26
CA LEU A 228 22.59 -0.87 1.09
C LEU A 228 23.75 0.07 0.77
N VAL A 229 24.96 -0.44 0.88
CA VAL A 229 26.20 0.27 0.56
C VAL A 229 26.65 -0.16 -0.82
N HIS A 230 26.77 0.79 -1.74
CA HIS A 230 27.39 0.59 -3.05
C HIS A 230 28.85 1.03 -3.02
N THR A 231 29.72 0.21 -3.57
CA THR A 231 31.14 0.47 -3.75
C THR A 231 31.55 0.21 -5.20
N SER A 232 32.81 0.49 -5.54
CA SER A 232 33.38 0.15 -6.85
C SER A 232 33.45 -1.36 -7.10
N GLY A 233 33.58 -2.17 -6.04
CA GLY A 233 33.68 -3.63 -6.11
C GLY A 233 32.35 -4.38 -5.97
N GLY A 234 31.22 -3.70 -5.73
CA GLY A 234 29.91 -4.33 -5.59
C GLY A 234 28.97 -3.62 -4.63
N SER A 235 28.06 -4.36 -4.01
CA SER A 235 27.13 -3.81 -3.02
C SER A 235 26.88 -4.79 -1.88
N THR A 236 26.66 -4.26 -0.67
CA THR A 236 26.33 -5.09 0.50
C THR A 236 25.26 -4.42 1.36
N LEU A 237 24.42 -5.23 2.00
CA LEU A 237 23.52 -4.76 3.05
C LEU A 237 24.27 -4.74 4.39
N VAL A 238 24.18 -3.63 5.10
CA VAL A 238 24.73 -3.46 6.45
C VAL A 238 23.60 -3.17 7.42
N LEU A 239 23.54 -3.89 8.54
CA LEU A 239 22.58 -3.61 9.62
C LEU A 239 23.00 -2.32 10.35
N MET A 240 22.53 -1.18 9.84
CA MET A 240 22.83 0.15 10.33
C MET A 240 21.72 1.11 9.87
N ARG A 241 21.30 2.01 10.76
CA ARG A 241 20.32 3.06 10.41
C ARG A 241 20.94 3.99 9.37
N PHE A 242 20.13 4.45 8.42
CA PHE A 242 20.61 5.28 7.32
C PHE A 242 21.33 6.56 7.77
N ALA A 243 20.84 7.22 8.83
CA ALA A 243 21.48 8.41 9.39
C ALA A 243 22.88 8.10 9.95
N ASP A 244 23.03 6.99 10.67
CA ASP A 244 24.32 6.56 11.22
C ASP A 244 25.28 6.14 10.11
N ALA A 245 24.77 5.47 9.07
CA ALA A 245 25.54 5.08 7.89
C ALA A 245 26.03 6.28 7.09
N MET A 246 25.20 7.31 6.96
CA MET A 246 25.56 8.57 6.31
C MET A 246 26.70 9.26 7.07
N THR A 247 26.56 9.45 8.39
CA THR A 247 27.63 10.02 9.23
C THR A 247 28.90 9.20 9.13
N ALA A 248 28.80 7.87 9.18
CA ALA A 248 29.95 6.97 9.09
C ALA A 248 30.60 6.95 7.70
N ALA A 249 29.86 7.23 6.62
CA ALA A 249 30.38 7.37 5.28
C ALA A 249 31.04 8.73 5.06
N GLU A 250 30.49 9.81 5.62
CA GLU A 250 31.09 11.16 5.58
C GLU A 250 32.44 11.23 6.30
N MET A 251 32.70 10.32 7.23
CA MET A 251 34.03 10.14 7.84
C MET A 251 35.08 9.56 6.87
N VAL A 252 34.64 8.95 5.77
CA VAL A 252 35.49 8.24 4.80
C VAL A 252 35.58 9.01 3.48
N THR A 253 34.47 9.56 3.01
CA THR A 253 34.38 10.22 1.70
C THR A 253 33.39 11.36 1.76
N ALA A 254 33.74 12.49 1.15
CA ALA A 254 32.83 13.62 0.99
C ALA A 254 31.64 13.18 0.13
N GLY A 255 30.43 13.42 0.63
CA GLY A 255 29.22 13.11 -0.08
C GLY A 255 28.06 13.93 0.45
N SER A 256 26.90 13.73 -0.15
CA SER A 256 25.72 14.48 0.23
C SER A 256 24.46 13.66 0.11
N ARG A 257 23.52 13.98 0.99
CA ARG A 257 22.17 13.43 0.95
C ARG A 257 21.41 14.06 -0.20
N VAL A 258 20.91 13.24 -1.11
CA VAL A 258 20.18 13.67 -2.32
C VAL A 258 18.71 13.27 -2.27
N HIS A 259 18.37 12.38 -1.33
CA HIS A 259 17.01 11.98 -1.00
C HIS A 259 16.89 11.70 0.49
N ARG A 260 15.67 11.63 1.02
CA ARG A 260 15.47 11.22 2.42
C ARG A 260 16.06 9.82 2.74
N SER A 261 16.31 9.01 1.72
CA SER A 261 16.82 7.64 1.81
C SER A 261 18.05 7.38 0.94
N HIS A 262 18.65 8.41 0.34
CA HIS A 262 19.78 8.24 -0.58
C HIS A 262 20.87 9.26 -0.25
N TRP A 263 22.10 8.77 -0.16
CA TRP A 263 23.32 9.56 -0.05
C TRP A 263 24.29 9.13 -1.14
N VAL A 264 25.03 10.07 -1.69
CA VAL A 264 25.92 9.86 -2.84
C VAL A 264 27.26 10.54 -2.56
N ALA A 265 28.35 9.85 -2.87
CA ALA A 265 29.69 10.42 -2.80
C ALA A 265 29.93 11.40 -3.95
N HIS A 266 30.56 12.55 -3.67
CA HIS A 266 30.76 13.62 -4.66
C HIS A 266 31.58 13.13 -5.86
N ASN A 267 32.68 12.44 -5.59
CA ASN A 267 33.57 11.87 -6.60
C ASN A 267 32.91 10.82 -7.53
N ALA A 268 31.76 10.27 -7.13
CA ALA A 268 31.03 9.28 -7.90
C ALA A 268 30.02 9.89 -8.87
N VAL A 269 29.65 11.17 -8.71
CA VAL A 269 28.70 11.85 -9.60
C VAL A 269 29.36 12.14 -10.96
N ARG A 270 28.69 11.76 -12.05
CA ARG A 270 29.14 12.02 -13.43
C ARG A 270 28.21 12.90 -14.24
N GLY A 271 26.97 13.06 -13.81
CA GLY A 271 26.02 13.92 -14.50
C GLY A 271 24.66 13.95 -13.81
N ILE A 272 23.80 14.83 -14.29
CA ILE A 272 22.38 14.90 -13.92
C ILE A 272 21.57 14.71 -15.20
N GLU A 273 20.57 13.83 -15.13
CA GLU A 273 19.54 13.68 -16.14
C GLU A 273 18.22 14.27 -15.63
N GLY A 274 17.48 14.92 -16.54
CA GLY A 274 16.14 15.43 -16.28
C GLY A 274 16.08 16.82 -15.65
N GLU A 275 14.93 17.50 -15.82
CA GLU A 275 14.65 18.82 -15.27
C GLU A 275 13.41 18.80 -14.37
N GLY A 276 13.38 19.71 -13.39
CA GLY A 276 12.23 19.89 -12.51
C GLY A 276 11.96 18.68 -11.63
N GLU A 277 10.81 18.02 -11.79
CA GLU A 277 10.34 16.98 -10.88
C GLU A 277 11.04 15.63 -11.01
N LYS A 278 11.68 15.35 -12.16
CA LYS A 278 12.29 14.06 -12.49
C LYS A 278 13.82 14.11 -12.53
N MET A 279 14.44 14.89 -11.63
CA MET A 279 15.89 15.02 -11.56
C MET A 279 16.54 13.73 -11.03
N VAL A 280 17.54 13.22 -11.76
CA VAL A 280 18.25 11.97 -11.47
C VAL A 280 19.76 12.20 -11.57
N LEU A 281 20.52 11.77 -10.57
CA LEU A 281 21.98 11.75 -10.61
C LEU A 281 22.48 10.47 -11.27
N CYS A 282 23.41 10.61 -12.21
CA CYS A 282 24.09 9.50 -12.86
C CYS A 282 25.48 9.32 -12.23
N LEU A 283 25.73 8.13 -11.70
CA LEU A 283 27.00 7.80 -11.05
C LEU A 283 27.95 7.08 -12.01
N GLY A 284 29.25 7.11 -11.72
CA GLY A 284 30.29 6.50 -12.55
C GLY A 284 30.18 4.99 -12.74
N ASN A 285 29.46 4.29 -11.85
CA ASN A 285 29.18 2.86 -11.96
C ASN A 285 27.87 2.55 -12.73
N GLY A 286 27.24 3.55 -13.34
CA GLY A 286 25.99 3.42 -14.10
C GLY A 286 24.73 3.47 -13.24
N LEU A 287 24.83 3.64 -11.91
CA LEU A 287 23.66 3.80 -11.04
C LEU A 287 22.97 5.15 -11.29
N LYS A 288 21.64 5.10 -11.29
CA LYS A 288 20.76 6.27 -11.40
C LYS A 288 20.04 6.52 -10.08
N VAL A 289 20.29 7.67 -9.46
CA VAL A 289 19.79 8.02 -8.12
C VAL A 289 18.80 9.18 -8.19
N PRO A 290 17.53 9.01 -7.76
CA PRO A 290 16.54 10.09 -7.80
C PRO A 290 16.84 11.18 -6.75
N VAL A 291 16.64 12.44 -7.14
CA VAL A 291 16.84 13.60 -6.26
C VAL A 291 15.48 14.16 -5.83
N SER A 292 15.23 14.26 -4.52
CA SER A 292 13.98 14.86 -4.05
C SER A 292 13.99 16.39 -4.15
N ARG A 293 12.79 16.99 -4.19
CA ARG A 293 12.58 18.42 -4.38
C ARG A 293 13.44 19.30 -3.46
N SER A 294 13.55 18.94 -2.19
CA SER A 294 14.29 19.72 -1.19
C SER A 294 15.82 19.68 -1.38
N TYR A 295 16.35 18.70 -2.12
CA TYR A 295 17.79 18.49 -2.28
C TYR A 295 18.29 18.81 -3.70
N ARG A 296 17.44 19.38 -4.57
CA ARG A 296 17.81 19.69 -5.97
C ARG A 296 18.86 20.79 -6.11
N LEU A 297 18.82 21.80 -5.23
CA LEU A 297 19.85 22.86 -5.22
C LEU A 297 21.20 22.25 -4.88
N HIS A 298 21.25 21.49 -3.78
CA HIS A 298 22.45 20.79 -3.33
C HIS A 298 22.99 19.80 -4.38
N ALA A 299 22.10 19.05 -5.04
CA ALA A 299 22.50 18.12 -6.10
C ALA A 299 23.11 18.81 -7.33
N ARG A 300 22.70 20.04 -7.65
CA ARG A 300 23.29 20.82 -8.75
C ARG A 300 24.68 21.33 -8.40
N GLU A 301 24.91 21.68 -7.13
CA GLU A 301 26.23 22.10 -6.64
C GLU A 301 27.26 20.97 -6.76
N LEU A 302 26.83 19.70 -6.64
CA LEU A 302 27.70 18.52 -6.82
C LEU A 302 28.30 18.37 -8.23
N LEU A 303 27.78 19.08 -9.24
CA LEU A 303 28.37 19.09 -10.59
C LEU A 303 29.30 20.28 -10.82
N ILE A 304 29.30 21.27 -9.92
CA ILE A 304 30.02 22.53 -10.09
C ILE A 304 31.39 22.47 -9.39
N GLU A 305 31.52 21.67 -8.33
CA GLU A 305 32.81 21.43 -7.66
C GLU A 305 33.51 20.20 -8.28
N PRO A 306 34.67 20.37 -8.95
CA PRO A 306 35.49 19.28 -9.47
C PRO A 306 36.31 18.55 -8.39
#